data_AF-A0A074ZUG9-F1
#
_entry.id   AF-A0A074ZUG9-F1
#
_cell.length_a   1.000
_cell.length_b   1.000
_cell.length_c   1.000
_cell.angle_alpha   90.00
_cell.angle_beta   90.00
_cell.angle_gamma   90.00
#
_symmetry.space_group_name_H-M   'P 1'
#
loop_
_entity.id
_entity.type
_entity.pdbx_description
1 polymer ?
#
loop_
_entity_poly.entity_id
_entity_poly.type
_entity_poly.pdbx_seq_one_letter_code
_entity_poly.pdbx_strand_id
1 'polypeptide(L)'
;MNQLQPQCCTEPYMLGIDEAGRGPVLGPMVYACALSPISKSDDLKVLGLADSKTLTEHQRESLLARMLQHTDWLVGAVRVISPRFITEKMLGRCKTSLNVISHDAAIGLIRAALDKGVNVKEVYVDTVGKAELYEAKLQALFPELKICVESKADDTYAIVSAASIFAKTLMVDMDSRTNFTCRMIEEHPVAKFSVTFEVICTYTIPFCLVLVLNALIGFRLWQLKHERKHLFPKDYKNDRMEMGRVMGHLALTTAFLLLYMPVVCMVLIRLNVTLIRLDRHSPHALRIIDLSRLFSSVKDITYAVNFPLYLIFLRNFRHRFVLMFCPCRPSRRPNMSNQRNPRDLPNPVPITYRAE
;
A
#
# COMPACT_ATOMS: atom_id res chain seq x y z
N MET A 1 -9.14 32.78 -16.70
CA MET A 1 -8.05 32.80 -17.71
C MET A 1 -7.64 34.25 -17.90
N ASN A 2 -6.56 34.69 -17.24
CA ASN A 2 -6.00 36.00 -17.52
C ASN A 2 -5.41 35.96 -18.93
N GLN A 3 -5.85 36.86 -19.80
CA GLN A 3 -5.25 37.06 -21.12
C GLN A 3 -3.78 37.42 -20.92
N LEU A 4 -2.87 36.82 -21.69
CA LEU A 4 -1.45 37.16 -21.67
C LEU A 4 -1.31 38.67 -21.92
N GLN A 5 -0.68 39.38 -20.97
CA GLN A 5 -0.45 40.80 -21.10
C GLN A 5 0.54 41.06 -22.26
N PRO A 6 0.41 42.19 -22.99
CA PRO A 6 1.29 42.51 -24.12
C PRO A 6 2.78 42.61 -23.76
N GLN A 7 3.12 42.68 -22.47
CA GLN A 7 4.50 42.68 -21.96
C GLN A 7 5.22 41.32 -22.11
N CYS A 8 4.48 40.20 -22.20
CA CYS A 8 5.06 38.85 -22.34
C CYS A 8 5.83 38.64 -23.66
N CYS A 9 5.57 39.48 -24.67
CA CYS A 9 6.17 39.37 -25.99
C CYS A 9 7.55 40.04 -26.11
N THR A 10 7.89 40.98 -25.22
CA THR A 10 9.12 41.78 -25.32
C THR A 10 10.14 41.47 -24.22
N GLU A 11 9.69 41.29 -22.98
CA GLU A 11 10.59 40.98 -21.86
C GLU A 11 11.01 39.50 -21.89
N PRO A 12 12.26 39.14 -21.52
CA PRO A 12 12.68 37.74 -21.49
C PRO A 12 12.08 36.98 -20.29
N TYR A 13 11.53 35.80 -20.57
CA TYR A 13 10.87 34.94 -19.58
C TYR A 13 11.69 33.68 -19.28
N MET A 14 11.57 33.21 -18.05
CA MET A 14 11.96 31.86 -17.64
C MET A 14 10.72 30.97 -17.50
N LEU A 15 10.89 29.69 -17.80
CA LEU A 15 9.86 28.66 -17.73
C LEU A 15 10.34 27.52 -16.82
N GLY A 16 9.58 27.20 -15.79
CA GLY A 16 9.80 26.03 -14.93
C GLY A 16 8.82 24.92 -15.27
N ILE A 17 9.24 23.65 -15.27
CA ILE A 17 8.39 22.48 -15.50
C ILE A 17 8.57 21.47 -14.38
N ASP A 18 7.45 20.99 -13.86
CA ASP A 18 7.40 19.88 -12.91
C ASP A 18 6.14 19.02 -13.14
N GLU A 19 6.10 17.85 -12.52
CA GLU A 19 5.04 16.86 -12.62
C GLU A 19 4.46 16.45 -11.26
N ALA A 20 3.24 15.93 -11.30
CA ALA A 20 2.61 15.24 -10.18
C ALA A 20 1.90 13.99 -10.68
N GLY A 21 1.80 12.96 -9.83
CA GLY A 21 1.01 11.76 -10.15
C GLY A 21 1.72 10.73 -11.06
N ARG A 22 3.05 10.73 -11.14
CA ARG A 22 3.82 9.74 -11.92
C ARG A 22 3.87 8.34 -11.30
N GLY A 23 3.99 8.25 -9.98
CA GLY A 23 4.15 6.99 -9.23
C GLY A 23 2.85 6.23 -8.88
N PRO A 24 1.72 6.91 -8.58
CA PRO A 24 0.46 6.23 -8.25
C PRO A 24 -0.05 5.33 -9.39
N VAL A 25 -0.66 4.20 -9.01
CA VAL A 25 -1.33 3.29 -9.95
C VAL A 25 -2.67 3.84 -10.44
N LEU A 26 -3.27 4.75 -9.68
CA LEU A 26 -4.57 5.37 -9.94
C LEU A 26 -4.43 6.89 -9.98
N GLY A 27 -5.26 7.53 -10.80
CA GLY A 27 -5.27 8.98 -11.00
C GLY A 27 -4.41 9.44 -12.19
N PRO A 28 -4.65 10.67 -12.69
CA PRO A 28 -3.91 11.20 -13.83
C PRO A 28 -2.48 11.54 -13.43
N MET A 29 -1.63 11.63 -14.45
CA MET A 29 -0.35 12.32 -14.35
C MET A 29 -0.54 13.74 -14.84
N VAL A 30 -0.12 14.73 -14.07
CA VAL A 30 -0.25 16.16 -14.39
C VAL A 30 1.14 16.73 -14.59
N TYR A 31 1.37 17.34 -15.75
CA TYR A 31 2.52 18.21 -15.98
C TYR A 31 2.07 19.65 -15.84
N ALA A 32 2.88 20.49 -15.20
CA ALA A 32 2.64 21.92 -15.12
C ALA A 32 3.86 22.69 -15.57
N CYS A 33 3.63 23.89 -16.09
CA CYS A 33 4.67 24.88 -16.25
C CYS A 33 4.29 26.18 -15.56
N ALA A 34 5.30 26.88 -15.05
CA ALA A 34 5.21 28.23 -14.55
C ALA A 34 6.07 29.15 -15.42
N LEU A 35 5.56 30.34 -15.73
CA LEU A 35 6.17 31.35 -16.56
C LEU A 35 6.31 32.64 -15.76
N SER A 36 7.50 33.23 -15.75
CA SER A 36 7.80 34.49 -15.08
C SER A 36 8.83 35.27 -15.88
N PRO A 37 8.79 36.62 -15.88
CA PRO A 37 9.93 37.41 -16.29
C PRO A 37 11.19 37.02 -15.52
N ILE A 38 12.34 37.03 -16.19
CA ILE A 38 13.64 36.75 -15.55
C ILE A 38 13.96 37.82 -14.50
N SER A 39 13.54 39.07 -14.73
CA SER A 39 13.67 40.20 -13.81
C SER A 39 12.99 39.96 -12.45
N LYS A 40 12.01 39.05 -12.39
CA LYS A 40 11.21 38.71 -11.20
C LYS A 40 11.71 37.47 -10.45
N SER A 41 12.91 36.98 -10.75
CA SER A 41 13.43 35.76 -10.12
C SER A 41 13.62 35.87 -8.60
N ASP A 42 13.99 37.04 -8.08
CA ASP A 42 14.14 37.24 -6.64
C ASP A 42 12.79 37.41 -5.94
N ASP A 43 11.82 38.04 -6.61
CA ASP A 43 10.44 38.14 -6.12
C ASP A 43 9.81 36.73 -5.94
N LEU A 44 10.12 35.77 -6.83
CA LEU A 44 9.70 34.37 -6.65
C LEU A 44 10.28 33.72 -5.39
N LYS A 45 11.52 34.04 -5.02
CA LYS A 45 12.13 33.50 -3.79
C LYS A 45 11.44 34.05 -2.54
N VAL A 46 11.08 35.33 -2.57
CA VAL A 46 10.36 36.01 -1.47
C VAL A 46 8.96 35.43 -1.23
N LEU A 47 8.33 34.84 -2.26
CA LEU A 47 7.04 34.15 -2.12
C LEU A 47 7.11 32.89 -1.25
N GLY A 48 8.31 32.39 -0.90
CA GLY A 48 8.48 31.23 -0.03
C GLY A 48 8.27 29.88 -0.74
N LEU A 49 8.53 29.84 -2.05
CA LEU A 49 8.28 28.66 -2.89
C LEU A 49 9.26 27.50 -2.62
N ALA A 50 10.44 27.76 -2.04
CA ALA A 50 11.52 26.76 -1.95
C ALA A 50 11.23 25.55 -1.04
N ASP A 51 10.21 25.59 -0.17
CA ASP A 51 9.92 24.51 0.80
C ASP A 51 8.65 23.70 0.44
N SER A 52 8.30 23.61 -0.84
CA SER A 52 6.99 23.07 -1.28
C SER A 52 6.76 21.58 -0.96
N LYS A 53 7.81 20.82 -0.61
CA LYS A 53 7.74 19.40 -0.23
C LYS A 53 7.28 19.16 1.20
N THR A 54 7.49 20.11 2.12
CA THR A 54 6.98 20.00 3.51
C THR A 54 5.59 20.59 3.68
N LEU A 55 5.06 21.26 2.64
CA LEU A 55 3.76 21.90 2.68
C LEU A 55 2.60 20.90 2.66
N THR A 56 1.69 21.10 3.62
CA THR A 56 0.36 20.46 3.62
C THR A 56 -0.46 20.88 2.40
N GLU A 57 -1.51 20.13 2.08
CA GLU A 57 -2.43 20.44 0.97
C GLU A 57 -3.02 21.86 1.09
N HIS A 58 -3.53 22.21 2.27
CA HIS A 58 -4.06 23.54 2.56
C HIS A 58 -3.01 24.66 2.43
N GLN A 59 -1.76 24.42 2.83
CA GLN A 59 -0.68 25.39 2.64
C GLN A 59 -0.38 25.61 1.14
N ARG A 60 -0.42 24.55 0.33
CA ARG A 60 -0.24 24.65 -1.14
C ARG A 60 -1.39 25.39 -1.82
N GLU A 61 -2.64 25.19 -1.39
CA GLU A 61 -3.80 25.95 -1.86
C GLU A 61 -3.69 27.44 -1.52
N SER A 62 -3.33 27.76 -0.27
CA SER A 62 -3.12 29.15 0.15
C SER A 62 -1.98 29.83 -0.62
N LEU A 63 -0.89 29.09 -0.87
CA LEU A 63 0.24 29.59 -1.63
C LEU A 63 -0.12 29.82 -3.10
N LEU A 64 -0.85 28.90 -3.72
CA LEU A 64 -1.38 29.07 -5.08
C LEU A 64 -2.30 30.30 -5.16
N ALA A 65 -3.21 30.47 -4.19
CA ALA A 65 -4.08 31.63 -4.13
C ALA A 65 -3.28 32.93 -4.03
N ARG A 66 -2.24 32.96 -3.17
CA ARG A 66 -1.34 34.12 -3.05
C ARG A 66 -0.59 34.41 -4.35
N MET A 67 -0.07 33.38 -5.02
CA MET A 67 0.58 33.53 -6.33
C MET A 67 -0.40 34.16 -7.32
N LEU A 68 -1.60 33.60 -7.48
CA LEU A 68 -2.58 34.08 -8.46
C LEU A 68 -3.17 35.46 -8.15
N GLN A 69 -3.28 35.84 -6.86
CA GLN A 69 -3.86 37.13 -6.45
C GLN A 69 -2.86 38.27 -6.40
N HIS A 70 -1.60 38.00 -6.03
CA HIS A 70 -0.59 39.05 -5.80
C HIS A 70 0.44 39.18 -6.91
N THR A 71 0.39 38.31 -7.93
CA THR A 71 1.29 38.41 -9.08
C THR A 71 0.48 38.42 -10.37
N ASP A 72 0.62 39.50 -11.12
CA ASP A 72 0.11 39.66 -12.48
C ASP A 72 1.09 39.14 -13.54
N TRP A 73 2.36 38.97 -13.16
CA TRP A 73 3.47 38.53 -14.00
C TRP A 73 3.74 37.02 -13.97
N LEU A 74 3.17 36.27 -13.03
CA LEU A 74 3.34 34.81 -12.94
C LEU A 74 2.17 34.09 -13.61
N VAL A 75 2.47 33.24 -14.58
CA VAL A 75 1.47 32.47 -15.30
C VAL A 75 1.72 30.98 -15.14
N GLY A 76 0.69 30.24 -14.74
CA GLY A 76 0.69 28.78 -14.72
C GLY A 76 -0.09 28.18 -15.89
N ALA A 77 0.38 27.06 -16.43
CA ALA A 77 -0.40 26.21 -17.32
C ALA A 77 -0.19 24.74 -16.95
N VAL A 78 -1.23 23.92 -17.18
CA VAL A 78 -1.20 22.50 -16.84
C VAL A 78 -1.63 21.64 -18.02
N ARG A 79 -1.04 20.46 -18.10
CA ARG A 79 -1.40 19.38 -19.01
C ARG A 79 -1.73 18.14 -18.19
N VAL A 80 -3.01 17.80 -18.15
CA VAL A 80 -3.52 16.60 -17.48
C VAL A 80 -3.48 15.43 -18.46
N ILE A 81 -2.85 14.32 -18.05
CA ILE A 81 -2.76 13.09 -18.82
C ILE A 81 -3.60 12.03 -18.12
N SER A 82 -4.70 11.64 -18.77
CA SER A 82 -5.63 10.68 -18.17
C SER A 82 -5.00 9.29 -17.99
N PRO A 83 -5.41 8.52 -16.96
CA PRO A 83 -4.98 7.13 -16.80
C PRO A 83 -5.26 6.30 -18.05
N ARG A 84 -6.41 6.51 -18.69
CA ARG A 84 -6.81 5.86 -19.95
C ARG A 84 -5.78 6.09 -21.05
N PHE A 85 -5.34 7.34 -21.24
CA PHE A 85 -4.33 7.66 -22.26
C PHE A 85 -2.99 6.97 -21.96
N ILE A 86 -2.56 6.97 -20.70
CA ILE A 86 -1.33 6.28 -20.28
C ILE A 86 -1.44 4.78 -20.58
N THR A 87 -2.54 4.14 -20.16
CA THR A 87 -2.78 2.71 -20.41
C THR A 87 -2.82 2.39 -21.90
N GLU A 88 -3.53 3.19 -22.70
CA GLU A 88 -3.66 2.99 -24.15
C GLU A 88 -2.31 3.08 -24.87
N LYS A 89 -1.45 4.05 -24.48
CA LYS A 89 -0.13 4.23 -25.09
C LYS A 89 0.89 3.19 -24.63
N MET A 90 0.86 2.77 -23.36
CA MET A 90 1.81 1.80 -22.83
C MET A 90 1.46 0.36 -23.21
N LEU A 91 0.17 0.03 -23.33
CA LEU A 91 -0.33 -1.31 -23.66
C LEU A 91 -0.80 -1.46 -25.13
N GLY A 92 -0.73 -0.39 -25.91
CA GLY A 92 -1.07 -0.41 -27.33
C GLY A 92 -0.13 -1.27 -28.16
N ARG A 93 -0.50 -1.52 -29.43
CA ARG A 93 0.33 -2.28 -30.39
C ARG A 93 1.71 -1.67 -30.57
N CYS A 94 1.77 -0.34 -30.71
CA CYS A 94 3.00 0.43 -30.72
C CYS A 94 3.25 0.96 -29.30
N LYS A 95 4.00 0.18 -28.51
CA LYS A 95 4.26 0.50 -27.10
C LYS A 95 5.07 1.78 -26.97
N THR A 96 4.54 2.72 -26.20
CA THR A 96 5.23 3.96 -25.83
C THR A 96 5.56 3.90 -24.35
N SER A 97 6.81 4.19 -23.96
CA SER A 97 7.20 4.21 -22.54
C SER A 97 6.65 5.45 -21.83
N LEU A 98 6.50 5.36 -20.51
CA LEU A 98 6.04 6.49 -19.70
C LEU A 98 6.99 7.69 -19.82
N ASN A 99 8.31 7.46 -19.94
CA ASN A 99 9.30 8.52 -20.17
C ASN A 99 9.02 9.31 -21.46
N VAL A 100 8.62 8.64 -22.53
CA VAL A 100 8.28 9.32 -23.79
C VAL A 100 7.02 10.17 -23.61
N ILE A 101 5.98 9.61 -22.97
CA ILE A 101 4.74 10.34 -22.66
C ILE A 101 5.02 11.59 -21.80
N SER A 102 5.87 11.44 -20.78
CA SER A 102 6.34 12.51 -19.91
C SER A 102 7.10 13.60 -20.67
N HIS A 103 8.11 13.23 -21.46
CA HIS A 103 8.90 14.19 -22.23
C HIS A 103 8.02 14.93 -23.25
N ASP A 104 7.11 14.23 -23.93
CA ASP A 104 6.20 14.84 -24.91
C ASP A 104 5.20 15.82 -24.25
N ALA A 105 4.82 15.56 -23.00
CA ALA A 105 3.99 16.47 -22.23
C ALA A 105 4.72 17.78 -21.91
N ALA A 106 5.95 17.70 -21.41
CA ALA A 106 6.81 18.85 -21.14
C ALA A 106 7.13 19.64 -22.42
N ILE A 107 7.52 18.96 -23.50
CA ILE A 107 7.75 19.57 -24.83
C ILE A 107 6.51 20.31 -25.30
N GLY A 108 5.32 19.73 -25.11
CA GLY A 108 4.05 20.36 -25.46
C GLY A 108 3.78 21.65 -24.68
N LEU A 109 4.15 21.71 -23.39
CA LEU A 109 4.02 22.93 -22.59
C LEU A 109 4.98 24.02 -23.06
N ILE A 110 6.24 23.68 -23.37
CA ILE A 110 7.22 24.62 -23.90
C ILE A 110 6.72 25.20 -25.24
N ARG A 111 6.29 24.34 -26.17
CA ARG A 111 5.72 24.79 -27.45
C ARG A 111 4.52 25.69 -27.26
N ALA A 112 3.60 25.32 -26.38
CA ALA A 112 2.41 26.14 -26.11
C ALA A 112 2.76 27.54 -25.56
N ALA A 113 3.87 27.70 -24.83
CA ALA A 113 4.34 29.01 -24.39
C ALA A 113 4.90 29.83 -25.56
N LEU A 114 5.74 29.21 -26.41
CA LEU A 114 6.32 29.83 -27.59
C LEU A 114 5.24 30.22 -28.63
N ASP A 115 4.30 29.33 -28.90
CA ASP A 115 3.19 29.55 -29.87
C ASP A 115 2.28 30.71 -29.45
N LYS A 116 2.22 31.00 -28.14
CA LYS A 116 1.50 32.15 -27.60
C LYS A 116 2.30 33.46 -27.66
N GLY A 117 3.50 33.43 -28.24
CA GLY A 117 4.36 34.61 -28.43
C GLY A 117 5.15 35.02 -27.19
N VAL A 118 5.25 34.17 -26.17
CA VAL A 118 6.06 34.47 -24.98
C VAL A 118 7.55 34.42 -25.35
N ASN A 119 8.31 35.46 -25.02
CA ASN A 119 9.75 35.52 -25.27
C ASN A 119 10.53 34.69 -24.22
N VAL A 120 10.35 33.38 -24.25
CA VAL A 120 11.05 32.43 -23.35
C VAL A 120 12.53 32.40 -23.72
N LYS A 121 13.41 32.52 -22.73
CA LYS A 121 14.87 32.43 -22.88
C LYS A 121 15.49 31.31 -22.05
N GLU A 122 14.94 31.05 -20.85
CA GLU A 122 15.44 30.04 -19.93
C GLU A 122 14.37 29.00 -19.63
N VAL A 123 14.74 27.72 -19.62
CA VAL A 123 13.85 26.61 -19.28
C VAL A 123 14.50 25.72 -18.24
N TYR A 124 13.80 25.50 -17.13
CA TYR A 124 14.22 24.66 -16.02
C TYR A 124 13.24 23.51 -15.86
N VAL A 125 13.73 22.27 -15.82
CA VAL A 125 12.88 21.07 -15.79
C VAL A 125 13.34 20.13 -14.68
N ASP A 126 12.39 19.68 -13.85
CA ASP A 126 12.66 18.58 -12.91
C ASP A 126 12.61 17.22 -13.62
N THR A 127 13.52 16.33 -13.22
CA THR A 127 13.54 14.94 -13.74
C THR A 127 13.86 13.93 -12.67
N VAL A 128 13.25 12.76 -12.78
CA VAL A 128 13.61 11.56 -12.01
C VAL A 128 14.60 10.65 -12.75
N GLY A 129 14.93 10.98 -14.00
CA GLY A 129 15.79 10.19 -14.89
C GLY A 129 17.20 10.75 -15.07
N LYS A 130 17.91 10.27 -16.09
CA LYS A 130 19.21 10.81 -16.48
C LYS A 130 19.03 12.19 -17.10
N ALA A 131 19.43 13.22 -16.36
CA ALA A 131 19.25 14.62 -16.72
C ALA A 131 19.96 14.96 -18.05
N GLU A 132 21.17 14.46 -18.26
CA GLU A 132 22.01 14.83 -19.40
C GLU A 132 21.38 14.42 -20.73
N LEU A 133 20.78 13.23 -20.78
CA LEU A 133 20.10 12.74 -21.98
C LEU A 133 18.82 13.52 -22.27
N TYR A 134 18.11 13.93 -21.22
CA TYR A 134 16.87 14.67 -21.37
C TYR A 134 17.13 16.13 -21.78
N GLU A 135 18.14 16.75 -21.16
CA GLU A 135 18.62 18.08 -21.53
C GLU A 135 19.07 18.11 -23.00
N ALA A 136 19.91 17.16 -23.42
CA ALA A 136 20.35 17.06 -24.81
C ALA A 136 19.17 16.91 -25.79
N LYS A 137 18.14 16.13 -25.42
CA LYS A 137 16.92 15.98 -26.22
C LYS A 137 16.16 17.31 -26.34
N LEU A 138 16.00 18.05 -25.24
CA LEU A 138 15.31 19.33 -25.24
C LEU A 138 16.11 20.41 -25.98
N GLN A 139 17.43 20.47 -25.74
CA GLN A 139 18.33 21.44 -26.37
C GLN A 139 18.38 21.25 -27.89
N ALA A 140 18.32 19.99 -28.38
CA ALA A 140 18.21 19.71 -29.81
C ALA A 140 16.88 20.16 -30.42
N LEU A 141 15.78 20.17 -29.65
CA LEU A 141 14.46 20.61 -30.10
C LEU A 141 14.27 22.12 -30.02
N PHE A 142 14.93 22.79 -29.08
CA PHE A 142 14.85 24.24 -28.88
C PHE A 142 16.25 24.86 -28.74
N PRO A 143 17.01 24.98 -29.84
CA PRO A 143 18.42 25.39 -29.79
C PRO A 143 18.65 26.81 -29.26
N GLU A 144 17.65 27.68 -29.40
CA GLU A 144 17.71 29.10 -29.01
C GLU A 144 17.46 29.33 -27.51
N LEU A 145 16.99 28.30 -26.80
CA LEU A 145 16.68 28.37 -25.37
C LEU A 145 17.88 27.88 -24.55
N LYS A 146 18.11 28.50 -23.40
CA LYS A 146 18.99 27.95 -22.38
C LYS A 146 18.19 26.96 -21.53
N ILE A 147 18.47 25.68 -21.69
CA ILE A 147 17.74 24.61 -21.00
C ILE A 147 18.64 24.00 -19.93
N CYS A 148 18.11 23.87 -18.72
CA CYS A 148 18.74 23.14 -17.63
C CYS A 148 17.76 22.08 -17.13
N VAL A 149 18.19 20.83 -17.15
CA VAL A 149 17.43 19.72 -16.57
C VAL A 149 18.21 19.19 -15.39
N GLU A 150 17.58 19.13 -14.22
CA GLU A 150 18.22 18.63 -13.02
C GLU A 150 17.26 17.75 -12.23
N SER A 151 17.82 16.86 -11.42
CA SER A 151 17.02 16.13 -10.43
C SER A 151 16.79 17.01 -9.21
N LYS A 152 15.55 17.08 -8.71
CA LYS A 152 15.15 17.96 -7.61
C LYS A 152 15.31 19.44 -7.96
N ALA A 153 15.02 19.77 -9.21
CA ALA A 153 15.11 21.15 -9.71
C ALA A 153 14.15 22.09 -8.96
N ASP A 154 13.09 21.55 -8.34
CA ASP A 154 12.17 22.28 -7.46
C ASP A 154 12.83 22.81 -6.18
N ASP A 155 13.88 22.14 -5.68
CA ASP A 155 14.64 22.59 -4.51
C ASP A 155 15.62 23.74 -4.87
N THR A 156 16.11 23.75 -6.12
CA THR A 156 17.11 24.73 -6.61
C THR A 156 16.46 25.97 -7.23
N TYR A 157 15.41 25.78 -8.02
CA TYR A 157 14.81 26.82 -8.86
C TYR A 157 13.38 27.14 -8.41
N ALA A 158 13.17 28.36 -7.91
CA ALA A 158 11.86 28.82 -7.42
C ALA A 158 10.75 28.72 -8.49
N ILE A 159 11.09 28.89 -9.77
CA ILE A 159 10.14 28.73 -10.89
C ILE A 159 9.68 27.28 -11.09
N VAL A 160 10.58 26.30 -10.85
CA VAL A 160 10.22 24.88 -10.90
C VAL A 160 9.37 24.52 -9.68
N SER A 161 9.66 25.08 -8.51
CA SER A 161 8.78 24.90 -7.34
C SER A 161 7.38 25.51 -7.56
N ALA A 162 7.28 26.66 -8.21
CA ALA A 162 5.99 27.22 -8.64
C ALA A 162 5.23 26.23 -9.55
N ALA A 163 5.91 25.63 -10.53
CA ALA A 163 5.33 24.60 -11.39
C ALA A 163 4.87 23.38 -10.57
N SER A 164 5.64 22.97 -9.56
CA SER A 164 5.28 21.89 -8.63
C SER A 164 3.97 22.16 -7.90
N ILE A 165 3.79 23.39 -7.40
CA ILE A 165 2.57 23.83 -6.72
C ILE A 165 1.39 23.81 -7.71
N PHE A 166 1.57 24.32 -8.93
CA PHE A 166 0.54 24.22 -9.96
C PHE A 166 0.17 22.76 -10.26
N ALA A 167 1.14 21.88 -10.47
CA ALA A 167 0.90 20.47 -10.78
C ALA A 167 0.14 19.76 -9.64
N LYS A 168 0.55 19.99 -8.39
CA LYS A 168 -0.02 19.32 -7.22
C LYS A 168 -1.39 19.87 -6.82
N THR A 169 -1.62 21.17 -6.93
CA THR A 169 -2.85 21.82 -6.46
C THR A 169 -3.93 21.85 -7.55
N LEU A 170 -3.58 22.15 -8.81
CA LEU A 170 -4.55 22.14 -9.91
C LEU A 170 -4.94 20.72 -10.35
N MET A 171 -4.22 19.69 -9.90
CA MET A 171 -4.69 18.30 -9.94
C MET A 171 -5.95 18.08 -9.09
N VAL A 172 -6.19 18.94 -8.08
CA VAL A 172 -7.21 18.78 -7.03
C VAL A 172 -8.36 19.79 -7.16
N ASP A 173 -8.18 20.91 -7.88
CA ASP A 173 -9.12 22.03 -7.91
C ASP A 173 -10.54 21.67 -8.43
N MET A 174 -11.52 21.83 -7.54
CA MET A 174 -12.94 21.46 -7.66
C MET A 174 -13.75 22.37 -8.60
N ASP A 175 -13.33 23.61 -8.83
CA ASP A 175 -14.12 24.63 -9.55
C ASP A 175 -13.65 24.86 -11.00
N SER A 176 -12.55 24.23 -11.40
CA SER A 176 -12.08 24.31 -12.79
C SER A 176 -13.04 23.54 -13.71
N ARG A 177 -13.61 24.23 -14.71
CA ARG A 177 -14.52 23.70 -15.75
C ARG A 177 -13.89 22.64 -16.67
N THR A 178 -12.87 21.93 -16.21
CA THR A 178 -12.27 20.77 -16.87
C THR A 178 -12.59 19.54 -16.02
N ASN A 179 -13.51 18.71 -16.50
CA ASN A 179 -14.07 17.49 -15.88
C ASN A 179 -13.05 16.35 -15.56
N PHE A 180 -11.82 16.66 -15.15
CA PHE A 180 -10.75 15.68 -14.96
C PHE A 180 -9.99 15.88 -13.65
N THR A 181 -10.72 15.99 -12.54
CA THR A 181 -10.15 15.73 -11.21
C THR A 181 -10.37 14.25 -10.88
N CYS A 182 -9.37 13.38 -11.10
CA CYS A 182 -9.35 12.13 -10.31
C CYS A 182 -8.75 12.47 -8.95
N ARG A 183 -9.55 13.04 -8.08
CA ARG A 183 -9.31 12.87 -6.65
C ARG A 183 -9.56 11.39 -6.35
N MET A 184 -8.74 10.78 -5.49
CA MET A 184 -9.19 9.55 -4.83
C MET A 184 -10.49 9.94 -4.15
N ILE A 185 -11.64 9.51 -4.67
CA ILE A 185 -12.93 9.78 -4.04
C ILE A 185 -12.90 8.96 -2.76
N GLU A 186 -12.47 9.60 -1.68
CA GLU A 186 -12.25 9.00 -0.37
C GLU A 186 -13.54 8.42 0.24
N GLU A 187 -14.67 8.79 -0.35
CA GLU A 187 -16.01 8.32 -0.05
C GLU A 187 -16.59 7.35 -1.09
N HIS A 188 -15.76 6.71 -1.92
CA HIS A 188 -16.29 5.78 -2.90
C HIS A 188 -16.93 4.55 -2.22
N PRO A 189 -18.17 4.16 -2.56
CA PRO A 189 -18.86 3.02 -1.94
C PRO A 189 -18.04 1.73 -1.99
N VAL A 190 -17.29 1.52 -3.08
CA VAL A 190 -16.40 0.35 -3.24
C VAL A 190 -15.21 0.41 -2.27
N ALA A 191 -14.65 1.58 -1.99
CA ALA A 191 -13.56 1.71 -1.02
C ALA A 191 -14.07 1.43 0.40
N LYS A 192 -15.24 1.98 0.76
CA LYS A 192 -15.92 1.67 2.02
C LYS A 192 -16.21 0.16 2.12
N PHE A 193 -16.75 -0.45 1.05
CA PHE A 193 -17.02 -1.88 0.98
C PHE A 193 -15.76 -2.73 1.16
N SER A 194 -14.69 -2.47 0.40
CA SER A 194 -13.46 -3.25 0.47
C SER A 194 -12.84 -3.21 1.88
N VAL A 195 -12.79 -2.02 2.49
CA VAL A 195 -12.26 -1.87 3.86
C VAL A 195 -13.16 -2.57 4.87
N THR A 196 -14.48 -2.38 4.80
CA THR A 196 -15.43 -3.04 5.71
C THR A 196 -15.42 -4.56 5.55
N PHE A 197 -15.41 -5.05 4.31
CA PHE A 197 -15.38 -6.48 4.00
C PHE A 197 -14.10 -7.12 4.54
N GLU A 198 -12.94 -6.52 4.27
CA GLU A 198 -11.67 -7.03 4.76
C GLU A 198 -11.66 -7.09 6.30
N VAL A 199 -12.08 -6.02 6.97
CA VAL A 199 -12.10 -5.97 8.44
C VAL A 199 -13.08 -7.00 9.03
N ILE A 200 -14.34 -7.00 8.57
CA ILE A 200 -15.39 -7.82 9.19
C ILE A 200 -15.26 -9.29 8.78
N CYS A 201 -15.20 -9.55 7.47
CA CYS A 201 -15.29 -10.91 6.94
C CYS A 201 -13.97 -11.66 7.03
N THR A 202 -12.84 -10.98 6.85
CA THR A 202 -11.52 -11.65 6.83
C THR A 202 -10.89 -11.72 8.21
N TYR A 203 -11.16 -10.75 9.11
CA TYR A 203 -10.53 -10.70 10.42
C TYR A 203 -11.51 -10.96 11.58
N THR A 204 -12.60 -10.21 11.70
CA THR A 204 -13.47 -10.28 12.89
C THR A 204 -14.26 -11.59 12.97
N ILE A 205 -14.94 -11.99 11.89
CA ILE A 205 -15.78 -13.20 11.90
C ILE A 205 -14.93 -14.47 12.16
N PRO A 206 -13.81 -14.71 11.44
CA PRO A 206 -12.98 -15.89 11.68
C PRO A 206 -12.40 -15.91 13.10
N PHE A 207 -11.96 -14.76 13.63
CA PHE A 207 -11.47 -14.66 15.00
C PHE A 207 -12.52 -15.11 16.02
N CYS A 208 -13.74 -14.56 15.93
CA CYS A 208 -14.84 -14.91 16.84
C CYS A 208 -15.21 -16.39 16.71
N LEU A 209 -15.27 -16.91 15.48
CA LEU A 209 -15.59 -18.31 15.21
C LEU A 209 -14.56 -19.25 15.86
N VAL A 210 -13.26 -19.00 15.63
CA VAL A 210 -12.19 -19.82 16.21
C VAL A 210 -12.20 -19.74 17.73
N LEU A 211 -12.47 -18.56 18.30
CA LEU A 211 -12.57 -18.40 19.76
C LEU A 211 -13.70 -19.25 20.35
N VAL A 212 -14.89 -19.21 19.73
CA VAL A 212 -16.05 -20.02 20.13
C VAL A 212 -15.75 -21.52 19.98
N LEU A 213 -15.19 -21.94 18.84
CA LEU A 213 -14.85 -23.34 18.59
C LEU A 213 -13.82 -23.85 19.59
N ASN A 214 -12.75 -23.08 19.88
CA ASN A 214 -11.75 -23.46 20.88
C ASN A 214 -12.37 -23.60 22.28
N ALA A 215 -13.30 -22.71 22.64
CA ALA A 215 -14.03 -22.81 23.90
C ALA A 215 -14.93 -24.06 23.97
N LEU A 216 -15.66 -24.37 22.88
CA LEU A 216 -16.51 -25.57 22.79
C LEU A 216 -15.69 -26.87 22.85
N ILE A 217 -14.57 -26.93 22.13
CA ILE A 217 -13.64 -28.06 22.16
C ILE A 217 -13.09 -28.22 23.58
N GLY A 218 -12.66 -27.12 24.21
CA GLY A 218 -12.16 -27.12 25.58
C GLY A 218 -13.20 -27.64 26.56
N PHE A 219 -14.44 -27.18 26.45
CA PHE A 219 -15.56 -27.63 27.28
C PHE A 219 -15.85 -29.12 27.10
N ARG A 220 -15.92 -29.61 25.86
CA ARG A 220 -16.15 -31.03 25.57
C ARG A 220 -15.01 -31.92 26.05
N LEU A 221 -13.77 -31.51 25.87
CA LEU A 221 -12.61 -32.22 26.40
C LEU A 221 -12.60 -32.25 27.93
N TRP A 222 -13.00 -31.15 28.57
CA TRP A 222 -13.15 -31.10 30.03
C TRP A 222 -14.25 -32.04 30.52
N GLN A 223 -15.41 -32.05 29.87
CA GLN A 223 -16.51 -32.97 30.17
C GLN A 223 -16.08 -34.43 30.03
N LEU A 224 -15.44 -34.79 28.91
CA LEU A 224 -14.94 -36.15 28.66
C LEU A 224 -13.90 -36.58 29.70
N LYS A 225 -13.03 -35.66 30.13
CA LYS A 225 -12.05 -35.92 31.20
C LYS A 225 -12.74 -36.16 32.54
N HIS A 226 -13.79 -35.41 32.84
CA HIS A 226 -14.57 -35.57 34.06
C HIS A 226 -15.28 -36.93 34.09
N GLU A 227 -15.95 -37.31 32.99
CA GLU A 227 -16.67 -38.58 32.87
C GLU A 227 -15.72 -39.80 32.88
N ARG A 228 -14.61 -39.78 32.14
CA ARG A 228 -13.61 -40.88 32.14
C ARG A 228 -12.97 -41.09 33.52
N LYS A 229 -12.76 -40.01 34.28
CA LYS A 229 -12.22 -40.11 35.65
C LYS A 229 -13.16 -40.90 36.58
N HIS A 230 -14.46 -40.82 36.36
CA HIS A 230 -15.46 -41.56 37.12
C HIS A 230 -15.66 -43.00 36.64
N LEU A 231 -15.66 -43.26 35.34
CA LEU A 231 -16.00 -44.58 34.76
C LEU A 231 -14.83 -45.57 34.67
N PHE A 232 -13.59 -45.11 34.42
CA PHE A 232 -12.44 -45.99 34.17
C PHE A 232 -11.15 -45.51 34.86
N PRO A 233 -11.00 -45.70 36.18
CA PRO A 233 -9.86 -45.19 36.94
C PRO A 233 -8.52 -45.88 36.62
N LYS A 234 -8.53 -47.11 36.08
CA LYS A 234 -7.31 -47.86 35.72
C LYS A 234 -6.73 -47.46 34.35
N ASP A 235 -7.57 -47.21 33.34
CA ASP A 235 -7.13 -46.75 31.99
C ASP A 235 -6.73 -45.27 31.95
N TYR A 236 -7.22 -44.47 32.91
CA TYR A 236 -6.89 -43.06 33.07
C TYR A 236 -5.38 -42.78 33.25
N LYS A 237 -4.58 -43.76 33.72
CA LYS A 237 -3.12 -43.60 33.87
C LYS A 237 -2.37 -43.64 32.52
N ASN A 238 -2.80 -44.45 31.57
CA ASN A 238 -2.13 -44.59 30.27
C ASN A 238 -2.53 -43.49 29.28
N ASP A 239 -3.78 -43.01 29.32
CA ASP A 239 -4.32 -42.04 28.35
C ASP A 239 -4.07 -40.57 28.74
N ARG A 240 -3.43 -40.34 29.89
CA ARG A 240 -3.18 -39.00 30.46
C ARG A 240 -2.23 -38.16 29.61
N MET A 241 -1.27 -38.81 28.93
CA MET A 241 -0.26 -38.14 28.12
C MET A 241 -0.82 -37.60 26.80
N GLU A 242 -1.66 -38.38 26.11
CA GLU A 242 -2.25 -37.96 24.83
C GLU A 242 -3.28 -36.83 25.05
N MET A 243 -4.15 -36.96 26.06
CA MET A 243 -5.11 -35.90 26.41
C MET A 243 -4.41 -34.61 26.87
N GLY A 244 -3.30 -34.71 27.60
CA GLY A 244 -2.49 -33.57 28.02
C GLY A 244 -1.85 -32.82 26.84
N ARG A 245 -1.46 -33.54 25.77
CA ARG A 245 -0.92 -32.93 24.54
C ARG A 245 -1.98 -32.16 23.77
N VAL A 246 -3.19 -32.71 23.66
CA VAL A 246 -4.32 -32.06 23.00
C VAL A 246 -4.75 -30.79 23.76
N MET A 247 -4.91 -30.89 25.09
CA MET A 247 -5.20 -29.71 25.92
C MET A 247 -4.11 -28.65 25.85
N GLY A 248 -2.83 -29.06 25.87
CA GLY A 248 -1.70 -28.13 25.76
C GLY A 248 -1.67 -27.40 24.41
N HIS A 249 -1.95 -28.10 23.31
CA HIS A 249 -2.01 -27.48 21.99
C HIS A 249 -3.21 -26.53 21.85
N LEU A 250 -4.37 -26.91 22.40
CA LEU A 250 -5.55 -26.05 22.44
C LEU A 250 -5.32 -24.79 23.29
N ALA A 251 -4.66 -24.92 24.45
CA ALA A 251 -4.32 -23.79 25.29
C ALA A 251 -3.34 -22.83 24.60
N LEU A 252 -2.32 -23.37 23.93
CA LEU A 252 -1.35 -22.60 23.18
C LEU A 252 -2.02 -21.82 22.03
N THR A 253 -2.84 -22.50 21.22
CA THR A 253 -3.55 -21.86 20.10
C THR A 253 -4.57 -20.82 20.57
N THR A 254 -5.23 -21.05 21.71
CA THR A 254 -6.12 -20.07 22.34
C THR A 254 -5.35 -18.86 22.88
N ALA A 255 -4.18 -19.05 23.49
CA ALA A 255 -3.36 -17.95 23.99
C ALA A 255 -2.85 -17.05 22.84
N PHE A 256 -2.41 -17.65 21.73
CA PHE A 256 -2.05 -16.88 20.53
C PHE A 256 -3.24 -16.15 19.94
N LEU A 257 -4.41 -16.80 19.87
CA LEU A 257 -5.63 -16.13 19.42
C LEU A 257 -5.93 -14.92 20.30
N LEU A 258 -5.87 -15.02 21.62
CA LEU A 258 -6.14 -13.89 22.52
C LEU A 258 -5.15 -12.73 22.34
N LEU A 259 -3.91 -12.99 21.93
CA LEU A 259 -2.94 -11.94 21.58
C LEU A 259 -3.39 -11.09 20.38
N TYR A 260 -4.25 -11.62 19.51
CA TYR A 260 -4.84 -10.88 18.38
C TYR A 260 -6.06 -10.04 18.76
N MET A 261 -6.65 -10.25 19.94
CA MET A 261 -7.86 -9.53 20.36
C MET A 261 -7.68 -8.00 20.34
N PRO A 262 -6.56 -7.42 20.85
CA PRO A 262 -6.30 -5.98 20.75
C PRO A 262 -6.24 -5.48 19.30
N VAL A 263 -5.71 -6.29 18.38
CA VAL A 263 -5.63 -5.95 16.95
C VAL A 263 -7.03 -5.84 16.35
N VAL A 264 -7.89 -6.84 16.60
CA VAL A 264 -9.27 -6.85 16.11
C VAL A 264 -10.05 -5.64 16.66
N CYS A 265 -9.92 -5.35 17.95
CA CYS A 265 -10.54 -4.18 18.56
C CYS A 265 -10.06 -2.87 17.94
N MET A 266 -8.75 -2.70 17.75
CA MET A 266 -8.18 -1.47 17.18
C MET A 266 -8.58 -1.25 15.72
N VAL A 267 -8.65 -2.33 14.93
CA VAL A 267 -9.10 -2.26 13.54
C VAL A 267 -10.59 -1.90 13.46
N LEU A 268 -11.43 -2.43 14.35
CA LEU A 268 -12.85 -2.06 14.44
C LEU A 268 -13.05 -0.60 14.90
N ILE A 269 -12.27 -0.14 15.88
CA ILE A 269 -12.29 1.26 16.33
C ILE A 269 -11.87 2.18 15.19
N ARG A 270 -10.81 1.84 14.45
CA ARG A 270 -10.39 2.58 13.27
C ARG A 270 -11.48 2.60 12.19
N LEU A 271 -12.14 1.47 11.92
CA LEU A 271 -13.26 1.41 10.98
C LEU A 271 -14.38 2.39 11.39
N ASN A 272 -14.75 2.41 12.67
CA ASN A 272 -15.77 3.32 13.20
C ASN A 272 -15.36 4.79 13.09
N VAL A 273 -14.13 5.14 13.45
CA VAL A 273 -13.66 6.53 13.38
C VAL A 273 -13.53 7.02 11.94
N THR A 274 -12.94 6.21 11.06
CA THR A 274 -12.61 6.60 9.67
C THR A 274 -13.81 6.52 8.71
N LEU A 275 -14.74 5.58 8.90
CA LEU A 275 -15.89 5.40 8.00
C LEU A 275 -17.22 5.90 8.57
N ILE A 276 -17.46 5.78 9.88
CA ILE A 276 -18.75 6.13 10.49
C ILE A 276 -18.74 7.58 10.99
N ARG A 277 -17.67 8.00 11.68
CA ARG A 277 -17.55 9.39 12.18
C ARG A 277 -16.96 10.38 11.17
N LEU A 278 -16.43 9.91 10.04
CA LEU A 278 -15.77 10.74 9.02
C LEU A 278 -14.65 11.64 9.60
N ASP A 279 -14.06 11.25 10.74
CA ASP A 279 -13.00 12.02 11.39
C ASP A 279 -11.64 11.42 11.04
N ARG A 280 -10.88 12.09 10.18
CA ARG A 280 -9.58 11.62 9.66
C ARG A 280 -8.40 12.52 9.99
N HIS A 281 -8.66 13.80 10.22
CA HIS A 281 -7.62 14.80 10.44
C HIS A 281 -7.46 15.21 11.90
N SER A 282 -8.38 14.79 12.78
CA SER A 282 -8.22 15.00 14.21
C SER A 282 -6.95 14.30 14.73
N PRO A 283 -6.21 14.94 15.66
CA PRO A 283 -5.07 14.30 16.34
C PRO A 283 -5.43 12.95 16.96
N HIS A 284 -6.70 12.77 17.38
CA HIS A 284 -7.21 11.51 17.91
C HIS A 284 -7.33 10.43 16.83
N ALA A 285 -7.83 10.79 15.65
CA ALA A 285 -7.97 9.85 14.52
C ALA A 285 -6.60 9.37 14.02
N LEU A 286 -5.62 10.29 13.92
CA LEU A 286 -4.24 9.98 13.55
C LEU A 286 -3.59 8.98 14.54
N ARG A 287 -3.74 9.22 15.85
CA ARG A 287 -3.26 8.28 16.88
C ARG A 287 -3.87 6.89 16.73
N ILE A 288 -5.17 6.79 16.44
CA ILE A 288 -5.85 5.51 16.24
C ILE A 288 -5.32 4.80 14.98
N ILE A 289 -5.07 5.54 13.90
CA ILE A 289 -4.47 5.00 12.67
C ILE A 289 -3.09 4.41 12.97
N ASP A 290 -2.22 5.15 13.64
CA ASP A 290 -0.87 4.69 13.96
C ASP A 290 -0.86 3.51 14.93
N LEU A 291 -1.72 3.55 15.94
CA LEU A 291 -1.88 2.44 16.87
C LEU A 291 -2.40 1.18 16.17
N SER A 292 -3.34 1.30 15.23
CA SER A 292 -3.80 0.17 14.43
C SER A 292 -2.70 -0.44 13.55
N ARG A 293 -1.78 0.39 13.03
CA ARG A 293 -0.61 -0.07 12.26
C ARG A 293 0.36 -0.82 13.16
N LEU A 294 0.62 -0.30 14.35
CA LEU A 294 1.45 -0.95 15.36
C LEU A 294 0.88 -2.31 15.77
N PHE A 295 -0.42 -2.40 16.05
CA PHE A 295 -1.05 -3.67 16.38
C PHE A 295 -1.12 -4.63 15.18
N SER A 296 -1.19 -4.11 13.96
CA SER A 296 -1.13 -4.95 12.76
C SER A 296 0.24 -5.62 12.59
N SER A 297 1.35 -5.02 13.05
CA SER A 297 2.67 -5.65 12.98
C SER A 297 2.82 -6.86 13.92
N VAL A 298 2.00 -6.94 14.98
CA VAL A 298 1.90 -8.13 15.84
C VAL A 298 1.47 -9.36 15.03
N LYS A 299 0.68 -9.16 13.96
CA LYS A 299 0.33 -10.24 13.03
C LYS A 299 1.57 -10.83 12.37
N ASP A 300 2.43 -9.97 11.86
CA ASP A 300 3.62 -10.38 11.12
C ASP A 300 4.65 -11.05 12.05
N ILE A 301 4.80 -10.53 13.28
CA ILE A 301 5.60 -11.16 14.33
C ILE A 301 5.09 -12.58 14.63
N THR A 302 3.78 -12.75 14.76
CA THR A 302 3.20 -14.07 15.07
C THR A 302 3.42 -15.07 13.93
N TYR A 303 3.31 -14.62 12.66
CA TYR A 303 3.68 -15.46 11.52
C TYR A 303 5.16 -15.87 11.55
N ALA A 304 6.06 -14.97 11.92
CA ALA A 304 7.49 -15.26 12.05
C ALA A 304 7.80 -16.25 13.19
N VAL A 305 7.07 -16.16 14.31
CA VAL A 305 7.33 -16.98 15.52
C VAL A 305 6.71 -18.39 15.42
N ASN A 306 5.74 -18.60 14.52
CA ASN A 306 5.14 -19.93 14.30
C ASN A 306 6.18 -21.01 13.93
N PHE A 307 7.17 -20.67 13.09
CA PHE A 307 8.20 -21.64 12.70
C PHE A 307 9.11 -22.09 13.87
N PRO A 308 9.72 -21.18 14.66
CA PRO A 308 10.43 -21.53 15.89
C PRO A 308 9.56 -22.34 16.87
N LEU A 309 8.29 -21.97 17.04
CA LEU A 309 7.37 -22.70 17.92
C LEU A 309 7.14 -24.13 17.45
N TYR A 310 6.91 -24.35 16.16
CA TYR A 310 6.75 -25.70 15.62
C TYR A 310 8.03 -26.51 15.76
N LEU A 311 9.21 -25.90 15.60
CA LEU A 311 10.49 -26.56 15.85
C LEU A 311 10.67 -26.93 17.33
N ILE A 312 10.26 -26.10 18.29
CA ILE A 312 10.46 -26.35 19.72
C ILE A 312 9.41 -27.33 20.29
N PHE A 313 8.14 -27.21 19.89
CA PHE A 313 7.05 -27.94 20.54
C PHE A 313 6.56 -29.17 19.75
N LEU A 314 6.70 -29.20 18.42
CA LEU A 314 6.19 -30.30 17.60
C LEU A 314 7.30 -31.28 17.21
N ARG A 315 7.38 -32.40 17.94
CA ARG A 315 8.34 -33.48 17.69
C ARG A 315 8.26 -34.03 16.25
N ASN A 316 7.06 -34.13 15.69
CA ASN A 316 6.85 -34.60 14.31
C ASN A 316 7.36 -33.59 13.28
N PHE A 317 7.17 -32.29 13.54
CA PHE A 317 7.68 -31.22 12.68
C PHE A 317 9.21 -31.23 12.66
N ARG A 318 9.86 -31.32 13.83
CA ARG A 318 11.33 -31.50 13.91
C ARG A 318 11.82 -32.70 13.13
N HIS A 319 11.16 -33.85 13.28
CA HIS A 319 11.61 -35.08 12.64
C HIS A 319 11.54 -34.98 11.11
N ARG A 320 10.46 -34.41 10.57
CA ARG A 320 10.33 -34.15 9.12
C ARG A 320 11.31 -33.08 8.63
N PHE A 321 11.50 -32.01 9.41
CA PHE A 321 12.46 -30.97 9.10
C PHE A 321 13.89 -31.54 9.00
N VAL A 322 14.32 -32.34 9.99
CA VAL A 322 15.62 -33.03 9.94
C VAL A 322 15.71 -33.99 8.76
N LEU A 323 14.66 -34.76 8.44
CA LEU A 323 14.66 -35.64 7.27
C LEU A 323 14.80 -34.91 5.93
N MET A 324 14.27 -33.68 5.84
CA MET A 324 14.36 -32.86 4.63
C MET A 324 15.79 -32.39 4.35
N PHE A 325 16.60 -32.15 5.39
CA PHE A 325 18.00 -31.72 5.29
C PHE A 325 19.03 -32.84 5.55
N CYS A 326 18.60 -33.98 6.06
CA CYS A 326 19.43 -35.16 6.34
C CYS A 326 18.65 -36.45 5.99
N PRO A 327 18.55 -36.81 4.69
CA PRO A 327 17.79 -37.98 4.25
C PRO A 327 18.39 -39.33 4.69
N CYS A 328 19.60 -39.36 5.25
CA CYS A 328 20.35 -40.58 5.54
C CYS A 328 20.12 -41.21 6.93
N ARG A 329 19.07 -40.86 7.69
CA ARG A 329 18.80 -41.50 9.00
C ARG A 329 17.70 -42.57 8.88
N PRO A 330 18.00 -43.88 9.06
CA PRO A 330 16.96 -44.91 9.04
C PRO A 330 16.04 -44.75 10.25
N SER A 331 14.74 -44.78 10.00
CA SER A 331 13.72 -44.85 11.04
C SER A 331 13.94 -46.10 11.89
N ARG A 332 14.31 -45.93 13.18
CA ARG A 332 14.19 -47.01 14.16
C ARG A 332 12.70 -47.32 14.31
N ARG A 333 12.23 -48.40 13.67
CA ARG A 333 10.94 -49.03 14.00
C ARG A 333 10.97 -49.43 15.49
N PRO A 334 9.88 -49.26 16.26
CA PRO A 334 9.80 -49.82 17.60
C PRO A 334 9.83 -51.35 17.52
N ASN A 335 10.63 -52.00 18.37
CA ASN A 335 10.66 -53.46 18.52
C ASN A 335 9.27 -53.99 18.88
N MET A 336 8.61 -54.68 17.94
CA MET A 336 7.55 -55.65 18.25
C MET A 336 8.19 -57.02 18.42
N SER A 337 8.76 -57.29 19.60
CA SER A 337 9.08 -58.64 20.05
C SER A 337 8.09 -59.05 21.14
N ASN A 338 6.85 -59.30 20.75
CA ASN A 338 5.89 -60.16 21.46
C ASN A 338 4.59 -60.27 20.64
N GLN A 339 4.63 -61.00 19.53
CA GLN A 339 3.43 -61.59 18.93
C GLN A 339 3.64 -63.11 18.87
N ARG A 340 2.77 -63.83 19.57
CA ARG A 340 2.66 -65.29 19.50
C ARG A 340 2.44 -65.71 18.04
N ASN A 341 3.04 -66.85 17.70
CA ASN A 341 3.06 -67.46 16.38
C ASN A 341 1.63 -67.80 15.88
N PRO A 342 1.24 -67.51 14.62
CA PRO A 342 -0.14 -67.71 14.14
C PRO A 342 -0.54 -69.15 13.79
N ARG A 343 0.12 -70.18 14.35
CA ARG A 343 -0.13 -71.59 13.97
C ARG A 343 -1.00 -72.39 14.96
N ASP A 344 -1.48 -71.78 16.04
CA ASP A 344 -2.26 -72.47 17.08
C ASP A 344 -3.68 -71.88 17.25
N LEU A 345 -4.49 -71.89 16.18
CA LEU A 345 -5.94 -71.67 16.30
C LEU A 345 -6.68 -72.78 15.51
N PRO A 346 -7.64 -73.49 16.13
CA PRO A 346 -8.34 -74.60 15.50
C PRO A 346 -9.25 -74.15 14.35
N ASN A 347 -9.36 -74.99 13.32
CA ASN A 347 -10.11 -74.73 12.08
C ASN A 347 -11.57 -74.28 12.32
N PRO A 348 -12.10 -73.34 11.51
CA PRO A 348 -13.46 -72.84 11.66
C PRO A 348 -14.51 -73.87 11.23
N VAL A 349 -15.54 -74.03 12.06
CA VAL A 349 -16.76 -74.81 11.78
C VAL A 349 -17.59 -74.09 10.71
N PRO A 350 -18.08 -74.77 9.65
CA PRO A 350 -18.89 -74.14 8.62
C PRO A 350 -20.32 -73.90 9.12
N ILE A 351 -20.78 -72.65 9.08
CA ILE A 351 -22.18 -72.29 9.32
C ILE A 351 -22.94 -72.48 8.01
N THR A 352 -23.82 -73.47 7.97
CA THR A 352 -24.81 -73.69 6.91
C THR A 352 -26.00 -72.76 7.12
N TYR A 353 -26.35 -71.99 6.09
CA TYR A 353 -27.63 -71.26 6.06
C TYR A 353 -28.75 -72.26 5.79
N ARG A 354 -29.69 -72.38 6.73
CA ARG A 354 -30.96 -73.06 6.50
C ARG A 354 -31.98 -72.01 6.07
N ALA A 355 -32.43 -72.11 4.83
CA ALA A 355 -33.63 -71.45 4.36
C ALA A 355 -34.84 -72.21 4.91
N GLU A 356 -35.74 -71.48 5.55
CA GLU A 356 -37.20 -71.66 5.54
C GLU A 356 -37.84 -70.33 5.95
#